data_AF-A0A1I4X9W0-F1
#
_entry.id   AF-A0A1I4X9W0-F1
#
_cell.length_a   1.000
_cell.length_b   1.000
_cell.length_c   1.000
_cell.angle_alpha   90.00
_cell.angle_beta   90.00
_cell.angle_gamma   90.00
#
_symmetry.space_group_name_H-M   'P 1'
#
loop_
_entity.id
_entity.type
_entity.pdbx_description
1 polymer ?
#
loop_
_entity_poly.entity_id
_entity_poly.type
_entity_poly.pdbx_seq_one_letter_code
_entity_poly.pdbx_strand_id
1 'polypeptide(L)'
;MRLTVFGATGGTGVQLARRALDAGHEVTAVVRDPAGLPSEVRACAEVVQADVMDAAAIEEAVKGRDAVVTAIGTRDGRRPTSVCADSARAIIAAMRAAGTERFLLVSASGLHAGPGDDPLTRFVVKPLVLGRLLEHAFADMRAAEDLTRASGLDWTIVRPPRLTDGPGAGRYRRATDRNVLGGLSIARRDLAAALLDVAGDRAAIGHVVSVAGG
;
A
#
# COMPACT_ATOMS: atom_id res chain seq x y z
N MET A 1 2.83 2.74 -17.76
CA MET A 1 3.38 1.65 -16.93
C MET A 1 2.33 0.57 -16.80
N ARG A 2 2.76 -0.69 -16.69
CA ARG A 2 1.95 -1.86 -16.34
C ARG A 2 1.99 -2.06 -14.83
N LEU A 3 0.87 -1.82 -14.17
CA LEU A 3 0.75 -1.78 -12.71
C LEU A 3 -0.15 -2.91 -12.23
N THR A 4 0.36 -3.77 -11.34
CA THR A 4 -0.48 -4.75 -10.64
C THR A 4 -0.89 -4.20 -9.28
N VAL A 5 -2.19 -4.23 -8.98
CA VAL A 5 -2.77 -3.73 -7.74
C VAL A 5 -3.43 -4.86 -6.97
N PHE A 6 -2.84 -5.22 -5.83
CA PHE A 6 -3.44 -6.09 -4.84
C PHE A 6 -4.26 -5.28 -3.84
N GLY A 7 -5.43 -5.79 -3.44
CA GLY A 7 -6.38 -5.04 -2.63
C GLY A 7 -7.17 -4.00 -3.44
N ALA A 8 -7.34 -4.23 -4.74
CA ALA A 8 -8.00 -3.32 -5.68
C ALA A 8 -9.50 -3.05 -5.38
N THR A 9 -10.15 -3.85 -4.52
CA THR A 9 -11.53 -3.61 -4.02
C THR A 9 -11.57 -2.77 -2.74
N GLY A 10 -10.43 -2.52 -2.10
CA GLY A 10 -10.33 -1.67 -0.92
C GLY A 10 -10.34 -0.19 -1.29
N GLY A 11 -10.68 0.69 -0.34
CA GLY A 11 -10.83 2.13 -0.61
C GLY A 11 -9.59 2.76 -1.27
N THR A 12 -8.38 2.41 -0.84
CA THR A 12 -7.13 2.93 -1.45
C THR A 12 -6.86 2.27 -2.81
N GLY A 13 -7.02 0.94 -2.90
CA GLY A 13 -6.78 0.19 -4.14
C GLY A 13 -7.69 0.64 -5.29
N VAL A 14 -8.98 0.89 -5.00
CA VAL A 14 -9.93 1.44 -5.99
C VAL A 14 -9.46 2.80 -6.51
N GLN A 15 -9.05 3.70 -5.62
CA GLN A 15 -8.60 5.03 -6.02
C GLN A 15 -7.31 4.98 -6.82
N LEU A 16 -6.38 4.08 -6.46
CA LEU A 16 -5.15 3.83 -7.22
C LEU A 16 -5.46 3.30 -8.62
N ALA A 17 -6.32 2.29 -8.74
CA ALA A 17 -6.70 1.72 -10.02
C ALA A 17 -7.36 2.78 -10.92
N ARG A 18 -8.33 3.54 -10.41
CA ARG A 18 -8.95 4.66 -11.14
C ARG A 18 -7.90 5.68 -11.60
N ARG A 19 -7.06 6.16 -10.68
CA ARG A 19 -6.04 7.17 -10.98
C ARG A 19 -5.03 6.70 -12.03
N ALA A 20 -4.59 5.44 -11.94
CA ALA A 20 -3.65 4.86 -12.89
C ALA A 20 -4.29 4.71 -14.28
N LEU A 21 -5.53 4.22 -14.38
CA LEU A 21 -6.28 4.14 -15.63
C LEU A 21 -6.48 5.54 -16.26
N ASP A 22 -6.90 6.53 -15.46
CA ASP A 22 -7.09 7.91 -15.91
C ASP A 22 -5.79 8.54 -16.46
N ALA A 23 -4.64 8.13 -15.93
CA ALA A 23 -3.33 8.57 -16.38
C ALA A 23 -2.75 7.73 -17.54
N GLY A 24 -3.55 6.81 -18.11
CA GLY A 24 -3.16 6.01 -19.27
C GLY A 24 -2.24 4.83 -18.96
N HIS A 25 -2.19 4.39 -17.70
CA HIS A 25 -1.45 3.19 -17.31
C HIS A 25 -2.29 1.93 -17.54
N GLU A 26 -1.63 0.82 -17.83
CA GLU A 26 -2.26 -0.50 -17.87
C GLU A 26 -2.35 -1.04 -16.44
N VAL A 27 -3.55 -1.39 -15.99
CA VAL A 27 -3.79 -1.85 -14.62
C VAL A 27 -4.25 -3.30 -14.63
N THR A 28 -3.57 -4.13 -13.84
CA THR A 28 -4.01 -5.48 -13.48
C THR A 28 -4.53 -5.47 -12.05
N ALA A 29 -5.82 -5.67 -11.87
CA ALA A 29 -6.47 -5.74 -10.56
C ALA A 29 -6.59 -7.20 -10.10
N VAL A 30 -5.87 -7.57 -9.04
CA VAL A 30 -5.97 -8.92 -8.46
C VAL A 30 -6.99 -8.91 -7.32
N VAL A 31 -8.03 -9.73 -7.47
CA VAL A 31 -9.20 -9.72 -6.58
C VAL A 31 -9.72 -11.14 -6.33
N ARG A 32 -10.25 -11.39 -5.13
CA ARG A 32 -10.90 -12.67 -4.81
C ARG A 32 -12.28 -12.80 -5.44
N ASP A 33 -13.01 -11.69 -5.45
CA ASP A 33 -14.35 -11.57 -6.04
C ASP A 33 -14.37 -10.36 -6.98
N PRO A 34 -14.38 -10.58 -8.31
CA PRO A 34 -14.50 -9.53 -9.30
C PRO A 34 -15.72 -8.63 -9.09
N ALA A 35 -16.82 -9.16 -8.54
CA ALA A 35 -18.04 -8.40 -8.28
C ALA A 35 -17.82 -7.19 -7.35
N GLY A 36 -16.79 -7.26 -6.49
CA GLY A 36 -16.41 -6.17 -5.59
C GLY A 36 -15.64 -5.01 -6.24
N LEU A 37 -15.20 -5.13 -7.50
CA LEU A 37 -14.58 -4.01 -8.22
C LEU A 37 -15.65 -3.05 -8.76
N PRO A 38 -15.47 -1.73 -8.66
CA PRO A 38 -16.32 -0.78 -9.36
C PRO A 38 -16.39 -1.09 -10.86
N SER A 39 -17.56 -0.95 -11.47
CA SER A 39 -17.80 -1.35 -12.86
C SER A 39 -16.91 -0.60 -13.84
N GLU A 40 -16.64 0.68 -13.59
CA GLU A 40 -15.77 1.51 -14.40
C GLU A 40 -14.29 1.10 -14.33
N VAL A 41 -13.83 0.57 -13.18
CA VAL A 41 -12.48 0.00 -13.06
C VAL A 41 -12.44 -1.36 -13.76
N ARG A 42 -13.46 -2.20 -13.53
CA ARG A 42 -13.56 -3.53 -14.11
C ARG A 42 -13.62 -3.51 -15.64
N ALA A 43 -14.21 -2.48 -16.22
CA ALA A 43 -14.33 -2.33 -17.68
C ALA A 43 -12.99 -1.99 -18.36
N CYS A 44 -12.04 -1.39 -17.63
CA CYS A 44 -10.80 -0.86 -18.21
C CYS A 44 -9.52 -1.55 -17.70
N ALA A 45 -9.58 -2.21 -16.53
CA ALA A 45 -8.47 -2.98 -15.99
C ALA A 45 -8.51 -4.45 -16.45
N GLU A 46 -7.33 -5.05 -16.56
CA GLU A 46 -7.21 -6.51 -16.58
C GLU A 46 -7.58 -7.06 -15.20
N VAL A 47 -8.54 -7.98 -15.12
CA VAL A 47 -9.00 -8.53 -13.84
C VAL A 47 -8.52 -9.95 -13.69
N VAL A 48 -7.69 -10.18 -12.67
CA VAL A 48 -7.23 -11.53 -12.29
C VAL A 48 -7.98 -11.96 -11.03
N GLN A 49 -8.79 -13.01 -11.17
CA GLN A 49 -9.46 -13.63 -10.03
C GLN A 49 -8.52 -14.64 -9.37
N ALA A 50 -7.98 -14.31 -8.20
CA ALA A 50 -7.08 -15.17 -7.46
C ALA A 50 -7.13 -14.88 -5.96
N ASP A 51 -6.77 -15.88 -5.15
CA ASP A 51 -6.40 -15.62 -3.76
C ASP A 51 -4.96 -15.11 -3.71
N VAL A 52 -4.75 -13.96 -3.08
CA VAL A 52 -3.42 -13.37 -2.90
C VAL A 52 -2.50 -14.26 -2.06
N MET A 53 -3.07 -15.15 -1.24
CA MET A 53 -2.29 -16.09 -0.43
C MET A 53 -1.71 -17.25 -1.25
N ASP A 54 -2.22 -17.48 -2.46
CA ASP A 54 -1.70 -18.47 -3.40
C ASP A 54 -0.70 -17.81 -4.35
N ALA A 55 0.59 -17.92 -4.03
CA ALA A 55 1.67 -17.32 -4.82
C ALA A 55 1.69 -17.80 -6.28
N ALA A 56 1.36 -19.06 -6.54
CA ALA A 56 1.35 -19.61 -7.89
C ALA A 56 0.18 -19.04 -8.70
N ALA A 57 -0.98 -18.87 -8.08
CA ALA A 57 -2.16 -18.29 -8.72
C ALA A 57 -1.98 -16.80 -9.11
N ILE A 58 -1.05 -16.08 -8.47
CA ILE A 58 -0.80 -14.66 -8.73
C ILE A 58 0.48 -14.38 -9.53
N GLU A 59 1.25 -15.40 -9.92
CA GLU A 59 2.51 -15.25 -10.65
C GLU A 59 2.31 -14.55 -12.01
N GLU A 60 1.35 -15.01 -12.80
CA GLU A 60 1.04 -14.41 -14.10
C GLU A 60 0.50 -12.98 -13.96
N ALA A 61 -0.12 -12.64 -12.83
CA ALA A 61 -0.61 -11.29 -12.56
C ALA A 61 0.53 -10.29 -12.32
N VAL A 62 1.71 -10.74 -11.88
CA VAL A 62 2.88 -9.88 -11.61
C VAL A 62 3.92 -9.93 -12.72
N LYS A 63 3.87 -10.94 -13.60
CA LYS A 63 4.86 -11.17 -14.65
C LYS A 63 4.90 -10.07 -15.69
N GLY A 64 6.12 -9.58 -15.97
CA GLY A 64 6.37 -8.53 -16.95
C GLY A 64 5.75 -7.17 -16.59
N ARG A 65 5.37 -6.96 -15.33
CA ARG A 65 4.78 -5.70 -14.86
C ARG A 65 5.88 -4.73 -14.44
N ASP A 66 5.64 -3.45 -14.61
CA ASP A 66 6.65 -2.43 -14.29
C ASP A 66 6.67 -2.10 -12.79
N ALA A 67 5.53 -2.29 -12.09
CA ALA A 67 5.41 -2.15 -10.65
C ALA A 67 4.25 -2.99 -10.09
N VAL A 68 4.44 -3.49 -8.86
CA VAL A 68 3.42 -4.20 -8.09
C VAL A 68 3.14 -3.42 -6.81
N VAL A 69 1.87 -3.09 -6.56
CA VAL A 69 1.44 -2.34 -5.37
C VAL A 69 0.47 -3.21 -4.56
N THR A 70 0.75 -3.38 -3.27
CA THR A 70 -0.22 -3.95 -2.33
C THR A 70 -0.81 -2.88 -1.44
N ALA A 71 -2.13 -2.69 -1.55
CA ALA A 71 -2.94 -1.86 -0.67
C ALA A 71 -3.85 -2.72 0.22
N ILE A 72 -3.45 -3.96 0.48
CA ILE A 72 -4.14 -4.87 1.39
C ILE A 72 -3.92 -4.40 2.82
N GLY A 73 -5.00 -4.37 3.59
CA GLY A 73 -4.97 -4.06 5.01
C GLY A 73 -6.05 -4.81 5.76
N THR A 74 -5.91 -4.84 7.09
CA THR A 74 -6.86 -5.52 7.98
C THR A 74 -8.14 -4.70 8.13
N ARG A 75 -9.31 -5.34 7.96
CA ARG A 75 -10.62 -4.71 8.16
C ARG A 75 -10.98 -4.54 9.64
N ASP A 76 -10.53 -5.45 10.49
CA ASP A 76 -10.70 -5.41 11.95
C ASP A 76 -9.33 -5.54 12.64
N GLY A 77 -8.74 -4.41 13.00
CA GLY A 77 -7.40 -4.38 13.61
C GLY A 77 -7.34 -4.77 15.08
N ARG A 78 -8.48 -5.09 15.71
CA ARG A 78 -8.56 -5.46 17.13
C ARG A 78 -8.39 -6.96 17.37
N ARG A 79 -8.43 -7.78 16.32
CA ARG A 79 -8.22 -9.23 16.42
C ARG A 79 -6.85 -9.61 15.85
N PRO A 80 -6.27 -10.72 16.32
CA PRO A 80 -5.09 -11.30 15.69
C PRO A 80 -5.28 -11.45 14.18
N THR A 81 -4.26 -11.03 13.42
CA THR A 81 -4.29 -10.99 11.96
C THR A 81 -2.88 -11.15 11.41
N SER A 82 -2.77 -11.77 10.25
CA SER A 82 -1.52 -11.97 9.49
C SER A 82 -1.71 -11.63 8.02
N VAL A 83 -2.83 -10.97 7.66
CA VAL A 83 -3.25 -10.78 6.27
C VAL A 83 -2.23 -9.93 5.51
N CYS A 84 -1.66 -8.91 6.12
CA CYS A 84 -0.65 -8.06 5.48
C CYS A 84 0.65 -8.84 5.28
N ALA A 85 1.12 -9.54 6.31
CA ALA A 85 2.36 -10.30 6.25
C ALA A 85 2.29 -11.50 5.29
N ASP A 86 1.19 -12.26 5.34
CA ASP A 86 0.99 -13.44 4.51
C ASP A 86 0.80 -13.05 3.03
N SER A 87 0.03 -11.99 2.75
CA SER A 87 -0.10 -11.48 1.38
C SER A 87 1.21 -10.90 0.85
N ALA A 88 1.96 -10.14 1.66
CA ALA A 88 3.30 -9.67 1.26
C ALA A 88 4.23 -10.84 0.95
N ARG A 89 4.24 -11.90 1.78
CA ARG A 89 5.06 -13.10 1.55
C ARG A 89 4.72 -13.77 0.22
N ALA A 90 3.44 -13.98 -0.06
CA ALA A 90 2.99 -14.61 -1.30
C ALA A 90 3.30 -13.75 -2.53
N ILE A 91 3.06 -12.44 -2.47
CA ILE A 91 3.38 -11.49 -3.55
C ILE A 91 4.88 -11.48 -3.82
N ILE A 92 5.72 -11.38 -2.78
CA ILE A 92 7.19 -11.40 -2.93
C ILE A 92 7.65 -12.70 -3.59
N ALA A 93 7.08 -13.84 -3.20
CA ALA A 93 7.41 -15.13 -3.82
C ALA A 93 7.03 -15.17 -5.31
N ALA A 94 5.83 -14.73 -5.65
CA ALA A 94 5.35 -14.64 -7.03
C ALA A 94 6.21 -13.70 -7.89
N MET A 95 6.56 -12.52 -7.35
CA MET A 95 7.41 -11.54 -8.02
C MET A 95 8.81 -12.10 -8.30
N ARG A 96 9.40 -12.82 -7.33
CA ARG A 96 10.70 -13.49 -7.52
C ARG A 96 10.64 -14.57 -8.58
N ALA A 97 9.60 -15.39 -8.61
CA ALA A 97 9.40 -16.41 -9.63
C ALA A 97 9.24 -15.79 -11.03
N ALA A 98 8.50 -14.70 -11.13
CA ALA A 98 8.23 -14.01 -12.38
C ALA A 98 9.35 -13.05 -12.86
N GLY A 99 10.35 -12.78 -12.02
CA GLY A 99 11.43 -11.83 -12.31
C GLY A 99 11.01 -10.34 -12.25
N THR A 100 9.93 -10.02 -11.54
CA THR A 100 9.43 -8.64 -11.38
C THR A 100 10.02 -7.99 -10.14
N GLU A 101 10.63 -6.82 -10.27
CA GLU A 101 11.47 -6.27 -9.19
C GLU A 101 10.80 -5.15 -8.37
N ARG A 102 9.99 -4.28 -8.99
CA ARG A 102 9.48 -3.07 -8.34
C ARG A 102 8.27 -3.35 -7.45
N PHE A 103 8.44 -3.26 -6.13
CA PHE A 103 7.37 -3.56 -5.15
C PHE A 103 7.03 -2.37 -4.24
N LEU A 104 5.75 -2.06 -4.09
CA LEU A 104 5.27 -1.04 -3.16
C LEU A 104 4.31 -1.64 -2.14
N LEU A 105 4.61 -1.46 -0.86
CA LEU A 105 3.76 -1.84 0.26
C LEU A 105 3.12 -0.59 0.87
N VAL A 106 1.78 -0.54 0.92
CA VAL A 106 1.06 0.46 1.73
C VAL A 106 1.01 -0.01 3.18
N SER A 107 1.62 0.75 4.08
CA SER A 107 1.64 0.52 5.53
C SER A 107 0.91 1.67 6.24
N ALA A 108 1.38 2.10 7.42
CA ALA A 108 0.83 3.22 8.17
C ALA A 108 1.92 4.02 8.89
N SER A 109 1.83 5.35 8.89
CA SER A 109 2.76 6.21 9.63
C SER A 109 2.57 6.09 11.16
N GLY A 110 1.39 5.66 11.59
CA GLY A 110 1.07 5.35 12.99
C GLY A 110 1.90 4.22 13.60
N LEU A 111 2.47 3.34 12.75
CA LEU A 111 3.23 2.17 13.17
C LEU A 111 4.56 2.52 13.86
N HIS A 112 5.14 3.65 13.51
CA HIS A 112 6.44 4.08 14.03
C HIS A 112 6.34 5.51 14.56
N ALA A 113 6.64 5.65 15.86
CA ALA A 113 7.05 6.92 16.43
C ALA A 113 8.42 7.28 15.84
N GLY A 114 8.51 8.38 15.10
CA GLY A 114 9.70 8.68 14.30
C GLY A 114 10.03 10.17 14.23
N PRO A 115 11.21 10.52 13.67
CA PRO A 115 11.53 11.91 13.34
C PRO A 115 10.41 12.54 12.50
N GLY A 116 9.95 13.73 12.87
CA GLY A 116 8.83 14.41 12.21
C GLY A 116 7.47 14.27 12.90
N ASP A 117 7.32 13.40 13.90
CA ASP A 117 6.16 13.47 14.81
C ASP A 117 6.35 14.61 15.81
N ASP A 118 5.28 15.32 16.17
CA ASP A 118 5.29 16.19 17.35
C ASP A 118 5.39 15.35 18.64
N PRO A 119 5.85 15.92 19.76
CA PRO A 119 6.08 15.16 20.99
C PRO A 119 4.84 14.44 21.51
N LEU A 120 3.64 15.02 21.39
CA LEU A 120 2.40 14.41 21.84
C LEU A 120 2.03 13.20 20.96
N THR A 121 2.11 13.36 19.64
CA THR A 121 1.87 12.26 18.70
C THR A 121 2.86 11.13 18.90
N ARG A 122 4.14 11.47 19.06
CA ARG A 122 5.26 10.52 19.18
C ARG A 122 5.22 9.71 20.47
N PHE A 123 5.01 10.37 21.61
CA PHE A 123 5.19 9.76 22.94
C PHE A 123 3.88 9.37 23.61
N VAL A 124 2.72 9.87 23.14
CA VAL A 124 1.42 9.61 23.77
C VAL A 124 0.46 8.92 22.80
N VAL A 125 0.11 9.57 21.69
CA VAL A 125 -0.98 9.07 20.83
C VAL A 125 -0.62 7.73 20.18
N LYS A 126 0.57 7.62 19.59
CA LYS A 126 1.01 6.37 18.94
C LYS A 126 1.21 5.22 19.93
N PRO A 127 2.03 5.34 20.98
CA PRO A 127 2.29 4.20 21.87
C PRO A 127 1.11 3.85 22.78
N LEU A 128 0.34 4.83 23.30
CA LEU A 128 -0.65 4.57 24.34
C LEU A 128 -2.08 4.38 23.79
N VAL A 129 -2.42 5.00 22.65
CA VAL A 129 -3.77 4.95 22.08
C VAL A 129 -3.83 4.00 20.90
N LEU A 130 -3.04 4.27 19.86
CA LEU A 130 -3.04 3.46 18.64
C LEU A 130 -2.41 2.08 18.88
N GLY A 131 -1.29 2.03 19.61
CA GLY A 131 -0.58 0.78 19.92
C GLY A 131 -1.43 -0.24 20.66
N ARG A 132 -2.31 0.19 21.57
CA ARG A 132 -3.22 -0.73 22.30
C ARG A 132 -4.49 -1.07 21.52
N LEU A 133 -5.00 -0.15 20.71
CA LEU A 133 -6.25 -0.35 19.98
C LEU A 133 -6.05 -1.16 18.69
N LEU A 134 -4.87 -1.06 18.09
CA LEU A 134 -4.52 -1.65 16.80
C LEU A 134 -3.27 -2.53 16.89
N GLU A 135 -2.97 -3.06 18.09
CA GLU A 135 -1.76 -3.84 18.37
C GLU A 135 -1.54 -4.94 17.32
N HIS A 136 -2.58 -5.74 17.07
CA HIS A 136 -2.51 -6.85 16.13
C HIS A 136 -2.33 -6.39 14.67
N ALA A 137 -3.06 -5.37 14.22
CA ALA A 137 -2.87 -4.82 12.89
C ALA A 137 -1.49 -4.20 12.71
N PHE A 138 -0.96 -3.55 13.75
CA PHE A 138 0.38 -2.95 13.72
C PHE A 138 1.47 -4.02 13.72
N ALA A 139 1.30 -5.10 14.50
CA ALA A 139 2.20 -6.24 14.46
C ALA A 139 2.23 -6.89 13.06
N ASP A 140 1.06 -7.10 12.45
CA ASP A 140 0.94 -7.64 11.09
C ASP A 140 1.61 -6.74 10.04
N MET A 141 1.32 -5.44 10.04
CA MET A 141 1.97 -4.48 9.13
C MET A 141 3.48 -4.42 9.35
N ARG A 142 3.97 -4.51 10.60
CA ARG A 142 5.40 -4.55 10.89
C ARG A 142 6.05 -5.79 10.29
N ALA A 143 5.44 -6.96 10.47
CA ALA A 143 5.92 -8.18 9.86
C ALA A 143 5.93 -8.10 8.31
N ALA A 144 4.91 -7.50 7.71
CA ALA A 144 4.88 -7.24 6.27
C ALA A 144 6.00 -6.30 5.80
N GLU A 145 6.27 -5.23 6.55
CA GLU A 145 7.39 -4.32 6.25
C GLU A 145 8.74 -5.02 6.38
N ASP A 146 8.94 -5.86 7.39
CA ASP A 146 10.20 -6.58 7.60
C ASP A 146 10.45 -7.61 6.49
N LEU A 147 9.42 -8.35 6.07
CA LEU A 147 9.47 -9.21 4.89
C LEU A 147 9.80 -8.42 3.62
N THR A 148 9.21 -7.24 3.47
CA THR A 148 9.44 -6.34 2.32
C THR A 148 10.90 -5.88 2.28
N ARG A 149 11.47 -5.46 3.41
CA ARG A 149 12.88 -5.05 3.49
C ARG A 149 13.84 -6.19 3.18
N ALA A 150 13.53 -7.40 3.64
CA ALA A 150 14.34 -8.60 3.42
C ALA A 150 14.10 -9.26 2.03
N SER A 151 13.22 -8.71 1.20
CA SER A 151 12.79 -9.33 -0.06
C SER A 151 13.85 -9.30 -1.16
N GLY A 152 14.84 -8.42 -1.08
CA GLY A 152 15.80 -8.19 -2.18
C GLY A 152 15.16 -7.61 -3.45
N LEU A 153 13.90 -7.18 -3.40
CA LEU A 153 13.20 -6.47 -4.47
C LEU A 153 13.53 -4.97 -4.44
N ASP A 154 13.23 -4.26 -5.53
CA ASP A 154 13.24 -2.80 -5.61
C ASP A 154 12.03 -2.24 -4.84
N TRP A 155 12.07 -2.35 -3.51
CA TRP A 155 10.94 -2.07 -2.65
C TRP A 155 10.82 -0.59 -2.25
N THR A 156 9.59 -0.13 -2.02
CA THR A 156 9.29 1.11 -1.28
C THR A 156 8.13 0.86 -0.34
N ILE A 157 8.25 1.31 0.91
CA ILE A 157 7.15 1.24 1.87
C ILE A 157 6.51 2.62 1.97
N VAL A 158 5.25 2.75 1.60
CA VAL A 158 4.50 4.01 1.66
C VAL A 158 3.67 4.06 2.94
N ARG A 159 3.89 5.10 3.75
CA ARG A 159 3.24 5.26 5.06
C ARG A 159 2.31 6.48 5.10
N PRO A 160 1.01 6.30 4.82
CA PRO A 160 0.01 7.34 5.06
C PRO A 160 -0.35 7.45 6.56
N PRO A 161 -0.84 8.62 7.01
CA PRO A 161 -1.53 8.79 8.28
C PRO A 161 -2.99 8.35 8.14
N ARG A 162 -3.88 8.88 8.98
CA ARG A 162 -5.31 8.57 8.94
C ARG A 162 -5.89 8.80 7.54
N LEU A 163 -6.51 7.77 6.98
CA LEU A 163 -7.15 7.83 5.67
C LEU A 163 -8.55 8.44 5.76
N THR A 164 -8.93 9.23 4.76
CA THR A 164 -10.29 9.77 4.60
C THR A 164 -10.85 9.50 3.20
N ASP A 165 -12.17 9.47 3.09
CA ASP A 165 -12.92 9.20 1.84
C ASP A 165 -13.36 10.47 1.11
N GLY A 166 -12.89 11.64 1.54
CA GLY A 166 -13.20 12.93 0.91
C GLY A 166 -12.52 13.13 -0.45
N PRO A 167 -12.85 14.23 -1.16
CA PRO A 167 -12.36 14.50 -2.52
C PRO A 167 -10.84 14.69 -2.63
N GLY A 168 -10.14 14.88 -1.51
CA GLY A 168 -8.71 15.22 -1.48
C GLY A 168 -8.45 16.70 -1.74
N ALA A 169 -7.23 17.11 -1.45
CA ALA A 169 -6.74 18.47 -1.69
C ALA A 169 -6.10 18.62 -3.08
N GLY A 170 -5.94 17.51 -3.82
CA GLY A 170 -5.22 17.48 -5.11
C GLY A 170 -3.71 17.64 -4.96
N ARG A 171 -3.20 17.67 -3.73
CA ARG A 171 -1.79 17.78 -3.38
C ARG A 171 -1.52 17.03 -2.09
N TYR A 172 -0.29 16.55 -1.95
CA TYR A 172 0.19 15.88 -0.75
C TYR A 172 1.62 16.30 -0.45
N ARG A 173 2.05 16.09 0.79
CA ARG A 173 3.44 16.26 1.24
C ARG A 173 4.05 14.88 1.44
N ARG A 174 5.34 14.74 1.14
CA ARG A 174 6.09 13.49 1.35
C ARG A 174 7.38 13.73 2.15
N ALA A 175 7.84 12.70 2.84
CA ALA A 175 9.14 12.67 3.49
C ALA A 175 9.74 11.26 3.45
N THR A 176 11.05 11.19 3.24
CA THR A 176 11.80 9.93 3.12
C THR A 176 12.42 9.56 4.46
N ASP A 177 12.24 8.31 4.88
CA ASP A 177 12.73 7.70 6.12
C ASP A 177 12.36 8.46 7.41
N ARG A 178 11.31 9.26 7.33
CA ARG A 178 10.75 10.04 8.43
C ARG A 178 9.26 10.29 8.23
N ASN A 179 8.56 10.72 9.27
CA ASN A 179 7.15 11.10 9.16
C ASN A 179 7.02 12.54 8.64
N VAL A 180 5.88 12.82 7.99
CA VAL A 180 5.54 14.17 7.55
C VAL A 180 5.06 14.99 8.75
N LEU A 181 5.76 16.10 9.03
CA LEU A 181 5.45 16.97 10.16
C LEU A 181 4.04 17.57 10.05
N GLY A 182 3.24 17.43 11.11
CA GLY A 182 1.83 17.87 11.13
C GLY A 182 0.93 17.11 10.16
N GLY A 183 1.38 15.99 9.61
CA GLY A 183 0.63 15.17 8.65
C GLY A 183 -0.35 14.22 9.33
N LEU A 184 -1.50 14.73 9.77
CA LEU A 184 -2.47 13.93 10.55
C LEU A 184 -3.45 13.09 9.71
N SER A 185 -3.67 13.46 8.45
CA SER A 185 -4.56 12.71 7.55
C SER A 185 -4.23 12.91 6.08
N ILE A 186 -4.72 12.02 5.24
CA ILE A 186 -4.67 12.11 3.78
C ILE A 186 -5.95 11.49 3.18
N ALA A 187 -6.49 12.09 2.12
CA ALA A 187 -7.58 11.47 1.38
C ALA A 187 -7.05 10.30 0.55
N ARG A 188 -7.82 9.22 0.43
CA ARG A 188 -7.43 8.05 -0.36
C ARG A 188 -7.14 8.40 -1.83
N ARG A 189 -7.80 9.43 -2.36
CA ARG A 189 -7.53 9.97 -3.70
C ARG A 189 -6.14 10.61 -3.83
N ASP A 190 -5.72 11.39 -2.84
CA ASP A 190 -4.38 12.00 -2.82
C ASP A 190 -3.31 10.94 -2.56
N LEU A 191 -3.60 9.94 -1.71
CA LEU A 191 -2.72 8.78 -1.52
C LEU A 191 -2.54 7.97 -2.82
N ALA A 192 -3.60 7.79 -3.60
CA ALA A 192 -3.52 7.13 -4.90
C ALA A 192 -2.59 7.87 -5.87
N ALA A 193 -2.65 9.21 -5.91
CA ALA A 193 -1.69 10.02 -6.66
C ALA A 193 -0.26 9.79 -6.15
N ALA A 194 -0.06 9.85 -4.84
CA ALA A 194 1.25 9.62 -4.24
C ALA A 194 1.83 8.22 -4.53
N LEU A 195 1.00 7.19 -4.52
CA LEU A 195 1.43 5.82 -4.84
C LEU A 195 1.86 5.69 -6.30
N LEU A 196 1.13 6.32 -7.22
CA LEU A 196 1.48 6.30 -8.64
C LEU A 196 2.78 7.06 -8.90
N ASP A 197 2.96 8.23 -8.27
CA ASP A 197 4.20 9.02 -8.38
C ASP A 197 5.39 8.25 -7.80
N VAL A 198 5.22 7.62 -6.63
CA VAL A 198 6.26 6.80 -5.99
C VAL A 198 6.58 5.53 -6.80
N ALA A 199 5.60 4.95 -7.51
CA ALA A 199 5.84 3.77 -8.33
C ALA A 199 6.86 4.05 -9.44
N GLY A 200 6.82 5.26 -10.04
CA GLY A 200 7.78 5.72 -11.05
C GLY A 200 9.07 6.34 -10.47
N ASP A 201 9.12 6.66 -9.18
CA ASP A 201 10.28 7.33 -8.56
C ASP A 201 11.36 6.31 -8.15
N ARG A 202 12.42 6.19 -8.95
CA ARG A 202 13.57 5.32 -8.64
C ARG A 202 14.34 5.76 -7.40
N ALA A 203 14.29 7.04 -7.01
CA ALA A 203 14.96 7.50 -5.80
C ALA A 203 14.23 7.05 -4.51
N ALA A 204 13.02 6.51 -4.63
CA ALA A 204 12.28 5.94 -3.51
C ALA A 204 12.59 4.45 -3.25
N ILE A 205 13.37 3.80 -4.12
CA ILE A 205 13.75 2.40 -3.96
C ILE A 205 14.63 2.24 -2.71
N GLY A 206 14.34 1.24 -1.89
CA GLY A 206 15.05 0.97 -0.64
C GLY A 206 14.66 1.88 0.53
N HIS A 207 13.64 2.72 0.35
CA HIS A 207 13.26 3.73 1.33
C HIS A 207 11.81 3.60 1.83
N VAL A 208 11.57 4.14 3.02
CA VAL A 208 10.22 4.42 3.51
C VAL A 208 9.81 5.82 3.05
N VAL A 209 8.67 5.94 2.38
CA VAL A 209 8.10 7.23 1.98
C VAL A 209 6.82 7.49 2.77
N SER A 210 6.89 8.38 3.75
CA SER A 210 5.69 8.85 4.44
C SER A 210 5.00 9.93 3.61
N VAL A 211 3.68 9.90 3.56
CA VAL A 211 2.87 10.86 2.80
C VAL A 211 1.76 11.41 3.66
N ALA A 212 1.37 12.67 3.51
CA ALA A 212 0.23 13.26 4.22
C ALA A 212 -0.47 14.31 3.34
N GLY A 213 -1.71 14.67 3.67
CA GLY A 213 -2.41 15.77 3.01
C GLY A 213 -1.61 17.08 3.04
N GLY A 214 -1.73 17.85 1.96
CA GLY A 214 -1.10 19.17 1.83
C GLY A 214 -1.95 20.32 2.33
#